data_AF-A0A832YIU3-F1
#
_entry.id   AF-A0A832YIU3-F1
#
_cell.length_a   1.000
_cell.length_b   1.000
_cell.length_c   1.000
_cell.angle_alpha   90.00
_cell.angle_beta   90.00
_cell.angle_gamma   90.00
#
_symmetry.space_group_name_H-M   'P 1'
#
loop_
_entity.id
_entity.type
_entity.pdbx_description
1 polymer ?
#
loop_
_entity_poly.entity_id
_entity_poly.type
_entity_poly.pdbx_seq_one_letter_code
_entity_poly.pdbx_strand_id
1 'polypeptide(L)' 'MQVFEALNHGAENFEKIQKITGLEHDELVSILEDLEKRGMIKVEEKSGLFGSKIGLYPTNNGIKEYYS' A
#
# COMPACT_ATOMS: atom_id res chain seq x y z
N MET A 1 2.55 11.72 2.80
CA MET A 1 1.25 11.00 2.87
C MET A 1 1.41 9.80 3.81
N GLN A 2 0.60 9.73 4.87
CA GLN A 2 0.74 8.72 5.95
C GLN A 2 0.60 7.27 5.45
N VAL A 3 -0.27 7.01 4.47
CA VAL A 3 -0.47 5.67 3.87
C VAL A 3 0.77 5.19 3.10
N PHE A 4 1.35 6.05 2.27
CA PHE A 4 2.57 5.72 1.52
C PHE A 4 3.77 5.51 2.45
N GLU A 5 3.88 6.31 3.52
CA GLU A 5 4.91 6.15 4.53
C GLU A 5 4.81 4.79 5.24
N ALA A 6 3.60 4.36 5.62
CA ALA A 6 3.36 3.05 6.21
C ALA A 6 3.78 1.92 5.26
N LEU A 7 3.44 2.03 3.97
CA LEU A 7 3.87 1.08 2.94
C LEU A 7 5.39 1.03 2.80
N ASN A 8 6.04 2.20 2.76
CA ASN A 8 7.50 2.33 2.68
C ASN A 8 8.22 1.74 3.91
N HIS A 9 7.54 1.66 5.05
CA HIS A 9 7.99 0.97 6.26
C HIS A 9 7.54 -0.49 6.37
N GLY A 10 7.03 -1.10 5.29
CA GLY A 10 6.72 -2.52 5.22
C GLY A 10 5.32 -2.89 5.74
N ALA A 11 4.36 -1.97 5.71
CA ALA A 11 2.95 -2.29 5.91
C ALA A 11 2.35 -2.92 4.64
N GLU A 12 2.77 -4.13 4.28
CA GLU A 12 2.51 -4.75 2.97
C GLU A 12 1.07 -5.23 2.72
N ASN A 13 0.10 -4.94 3.59
CA ASN A 13 -1.31 -5.31 3.38
C ASN A 13 -2.27 -4.32 4.03
N PHE A 14 -3.52 -4.34 3.54
CA PHE A 14 -4.57 -3.41 3.94
C PHE A 14 -4.77 -3.36 5.46
N GLU A 15 -4.93 -4.51 6.12
CA GLU A 15 -5.16 -4.60 7.57
C GLU A 15 -4.04 -3.95 8.39
N LYS A 16 -2.78 -4.18 8.00
CA LYS A 16 -1.62 -3.58 8.69
C LYS A 16 -1.58 -2.07 8.50
N ILE A 17 -1.89 -1.57 7.31
CA ILE A 17 -1.96 -0.13 7.03
C ILE A 17 -3.10 0.50 7.83
N GLN A 18 -4.28 -0.12 7.83
CA GLN A 18 -5.43 0.36 8.58
C GLN A 18 -5.13 0.44 10.07
N LYS A 19 -4.48 -0.60 10.63
CA LYS A 19 -4.07 -0.60 12.04
C LYS A 19 -3.05 0.50 12.39
N ILE A 20 -2.13 0.83 11.48
CA ILE A 20 -1.11 1.87 11.69
C ILE A 20 -1.72 3.28 11.57
N THR A 21 -2.60 3.47 10.59
CA THR A 21 -3.12 4.79 10.23
C THR A 21 -4.39 5.16 10.99
N GLY A 22 -5.18 4.16 11.42
CA GLY A 22 -6.48 4.35 12.06
C GLY A 22 -7.58 4.80 11.10
N LEU A 23 -7.34 4.75 9.79
CA LEU A 23 -8.30 5.19 8.76
C LEU A 23 -9.48 4.23 8.68
N GLU A 24 -10.64 4.79 8.34
CA GLU A 24 -11.82 4.00 8.01
C GLU A 24 -11.63 3.26 6.69
N HIS A 25 -12.39 2.19 6.49
CA HIS A 25 -12.23 1.29 5.34
C HIS A 25 -12.27 2.04 4.00
N ASP A 26 -13.33 2.82 3.76
CA ASP A 26 -13.55 3.51 2.48
C ASP A 26 -12.51 4.61 2.23
N GLU A 27 -12.07 5.28 3.30
CA GLU A 27 -11.01 6.29 3.22
C GLU A 27 -9.68 5.65 2.80
N LEU A 28 -9.30 4.54 3.44
CA LEU A 28 -8.07 3.83 3.08
C LEU A 28 -8.15 3.25 1.66
N VAL A 29 -9.28 2.69 1.26
CA VAL A 29 -9.50 2.21 -0.12
C VAL A 29 -9.30 3.33 -1.11
N SER A 30 -9.94 4.49 -0.90
CA SER A 30 -9.83 5.63 -1.81
C SER A 30 -8.39 6.12 -1.97
N ILE A 31 -7.62 6.17 -0.88
CA ILE A 31 -6.20 6.58 -0.92
C ILE A 31 -5.35 5.54 -1.67
N LEU A 32 -5.54 4.24 -1.40
CA LEU A 32 -4.79 3.19 -2.07
C LEU A 32 -5.07 3.16 -3.58
N GLU A 33 -6.32 3.37 -3.99
CA GLU A 33 -6.68 3.50 -5.40
C GLU A 33 -6.01 4.71 -6.08
N ASP A 34 -5.94 5.86 -5.41
CA ASP A 34 -5.24 7.05 -5.95
C ASP A 34 -3.73 6.77 -6.13
N LEU A 35 -3.10 6.17 -5.11
CA LEU A 35 -1.69 5.81 -5.16
C LEU A 35 -1.40 4.80 -6.29
N GLU A 36 -2.30 3.83 -6.51
CA GLU A 36 -2.16 2.87 -7.61
C GLU A 36 -2.35 3.55 -8.97
N LYS A 37 -3.38 4.39 -9.13
CA LYS A 37 -3.63 5.16 -10.37
C LYS A 37 -2.44 6.05 -10.75
N ARG A 38 -1.75 6.61 -9.76
CA ARG A 38 -0.53 7.42 -9.93
C ARG A 38 0.73 6.59 -10.17
N GLY A 39 0.63 5.26 -10.13
CA GLY A 39 1.77 4.36 -10.25
C GLY A 39 2.74 4.47 -9.08
N MET A 40 2.31 4.99 -7.92
CA MET A 40 3.13 5.08 -6.72
C MET A 40 3.24 3.72 -6.01
N ILE A 41 2.21 2.88 -6.12
CA ILE A 41 2.17 1.54 -5.54
C ILE A 41 1.78 0.51 -6.61
N LYS A 42 1.98 -0.77 -6.30
CA LYS A 42 1.47 -1.92 -7.06
C LYS A 42 0.79 -2.93 -6.14
N VAL A 43 -0.25 -3.55 -6.66
CA VAL A 43 -0.94 -4.69 -6.04
C VAL A 43 -0.37 -5.97 -6.65
N GLU A 44 0.12 -6.89 -5.81
CA GLU A 44 0.62 -8.20 -6.26
C GLU A 44 -0.06 -9.33 -5.51
N GLU A 45 -0.56 -10.32 -6.23
CA GLU A 45 -0.96 -11.60 -5.64
C GLU A 45 0.27 -12.51 -5.52
N LYS A 46 0.57 -12.95 -4.29
CA LYS A 46 1.66 -13.88 -4.00
C LYS A 46 1.09 -15.21 -3.52
N SER A 47 1.44 -16.29 -4.19
CA SER A 47 1.11 -17.65 -3.75
C SER A 47 2.04 -18.08 -2.61
N GLY A 48 1.46 -18.57 -1.51
CA GLY A 48 2.20 -19.15 -0.39
C GLY A 48 1.69 -20.53 0.01
N LEU A 49 2.34 -21.12 1.01
CA LEU A 49 1.98 -22.44 1.59
C LEU A 49 0.53 -22.53 2.10
N PHE A 50 -0.10 -21.39 2.40
CA PHE A 50 -1.46 -21.29 2.94
C PHE A 50 -2.47 -20.67 1.97
N GLY A 51 -2.14 -20.64 0.67
CA GLY A 51 -2.97 -20.00 -0.36
C GLY A 51 -2.36 -18.69 -0.87
N SER A 52 -3.11 -17.98 -1.72
CA SER A 52 -2.67 -16.70 -2.25
C SER A 52 -2.99 -15.54 -1.31
N LYS A 53 -2.11 -14.53 -1.31
CA LYS A 53 -2.23 -13.32 -0.51
C LYS A 53 -1.98 -12.10 -1.37
N ILE A 54 -2.83 -11.08 -1.22
CA ILE A 54 -2.63 -9.78 -1.84
C ILE A 54 -1.62 -8.97 -1.01
N GLY A 55 -0.60 -8.44 -1.68
CA GLY A 55 0.40 -7.54 -1.13
C GLY A 55 0.39 -6.18 -1.81
N LEU A 56 0.72 -5.14 -1.05
CA LEU A 56 0.81 -3.76 -1.49
C LEU A 56 2.26 -3.29 -1.38
N TYR A 57 2.82 -2.77 -2.48
CA TYR A 57 4.25 -2.44 -2.55
C TYR A 57 4.49 -1.06 -3.17
N PRO A 58 5.34 -0.21 -2.56
CA PRO A 58 5.84 0.99 -3.22
C PRO A 58 6.55 0.65 -4.53
N THR A 59 6.35 1.47 -5.56
CA THR A 59 7.15 1.41 -6.79
C THR A 59 8.38 2.29 -6.68
N ASN A 60 9.38 2.07 -7.54
CA ASN A 60 10.53 2.97 -7.65
C ASN A 60 10.10 4.41 -8.00
N ASN A 61 9.06 4.58 -8.81
CA ASN A 61 8.49 5.89 -9.13
C ASN A 61 7.88 6.54 -7.89
N GLY A 62 7.07 5.80 -7.14
CA GLY A 62 6.46 6.29 -5.90
C GLY A 62 7.48 6.70 -4.86
N ILE A 63 8.55 5.91 -4.68
CA ILE A 63 9.65 6.24 -3.76
C ILE A 63 10.34 7.53 -4.22
N LYS A 64 10.66 7.64 -5.52
CA LYS A 64 11.27 8.85 -6.06
C LYS A 64 10.39 10.09 -5.84
N GLU A 65 9.10 9.99 -6.17
CA GLU A 65 8.13 11.08 -5.99
C GLU A 65 7.97 11.48 -4.52
N TYR A 66 7.98 10.50 -3.59
CA TYR A 66 7.84 10.76 -2.17
C TYR A 66 9.03 11.53 -1.55
N TYR A 67 10.25 11.27 -2.04
CA TYR A 67 11.49 11.88 -1.54
C TYR A 67 12.02 13.02 -2.43
N SER A 68 11.28 13.45 -3.44
CA SER A 68 11.60 14.62 -4.26
C SER A 68 11.17 15.92 -3.56
#